data_AF-A0AAW7IDL4-F1
#
_entry.id   AF-A0AAW7IDL4-F1
#
_cell.length_a   1.000
_cell.length_b   1.000
_cell.length_c   1.000
_cell.angle_alpha   90.00
_cell.angle_beta   90.00
_cell.angle_gamma   90.00
#
_symmetry.space_group_name_H-M   'P 1'
#
loop_
_entity.id
_entity.type
_entity.pdbx_description
1 polymer ?
#
loop_
_entity_poly.entity_id
_entity_poly.type
_entity_poly.pdbx_seq_one_letter_code
_entity_poly.pdbx_strand_id
1 'polypeptide(L)' 'MTVLFGTVEYFVQEMLSHLEIYRMGKWTKEDEISLIYSKLENEILYDFVCDDKVRIECLKNLAYAAKRIRTKEY' A
#
# COMPACT_ATOMS: atom_id res chain seq x y z
N MET A 1 12.42 -8.96 -9.84
CA MET A 1 12.82 -7.54 -9.79
C MET A 1 12.92 -7.16 -8.33
N THR A 2 14.08 -6.75 -7.81
CA THR A 2 14.20 -6.33 -6.41
C THR A 2 13.64 -4.92 -6.27
N VAL A 3 12.39 -4.81 -5.86
CA VAL A 3 11.78 -3.53 -5.49
C VAL A 3 12.30 -3.10 -4.13
N LEU A 4 12.82 -1.88 -4.05
CA LEU A 4 13.33 -1.30 -2.80
C LEU A 4 12.16 -0.95 -1.88
N PHE A 5 12.24 -1.41 -0.64
CA PHE A 5 11.27 -1.08 0.39
C PHE A 5 11.10 0.45 0.51
N GLY A 6 9.85 0.91 0.59
CA GLY A 6 9.51 2.33 0.68
C GLY A 6 9.29 3.04 -0.65
N THR A 7 9.55 2.39 -1.80
CA THR A 7 9.23 2.95 -3.12
C THR A 7 7.76 2.77 -3.49
N VAL A 8 7.27 3.59 -4.43
CA VAL A 8 5.91 3.46 -4.96
C VAL A 8 5.66 2.06 -5.54
N GLU A 9 6.61 1.52 -6.33
CA GLU A 9 6.45 0.19 -6.93
C GLU A 9 6.36 -0.93 -5.88
N TYR A 10 7.14 -0.83 -4.80
CA TYR A 10 7.04 -1.76 -3.68
C TYR A 10 5.62 -1.78 -3.11
N PHE A 11 5.09 -0.62 -2.75
CA PHE A 11 3.74 -0.52 -2.17
C PHE A 11 2.65 -0.94 -3.17
N VAL A 12 2.80 -0.64 -4.46
CA VAL A 12 1.85 -1.11 -5.48
C VAL A 12 1.85 -2.64 -5.54
N GLN A 13 3.01 -3.27 -5.56
CA GLN A 13 3.12 -4.72 -5.64
C GLN A 13 2.58 -5.39 -4.37
N GLU A 14 2.88 -4.84 -3.20
CA GLU A 14 2.38 -5.32 -1.91
C GLU A 14 0.85 -5.25 -1.85
N MET A 15 0.28 -4.10 -2.22
CA MET A 15 -1.18 -3.92 -2.25
C MET A 15 -1.85 -4.85 -3.25
N LEU A 16 -1.30 -5.04 -4.44
CA LEU A 16 -1.83 -5.98 -5.43
C LEU A 16 -1.74 -7.43 -4.95
N SER A 17 -0.64 -7.82 -4.31
CA SER A 17 -0.47 -9.16 -3.74
C SER A 17 -1.48 -9.41 -2.63
N HIS A 18 -1.71 -8.43 -1.76
CA HIS A 18 -2.77 -8.49 -0.76
C HIS A 18 -4.16 -8.61 -1.40
N LEU A 19 -4.47 -7.82 -2.43
CA LEU A 19 -5.75 -7.92 -3.15
C LEU A 19 -5.96 -9.28 -3.83
N GLU A 20 -4.92 -9.89 -4.39
CA GLU A 20 -4.99 -11.22 -4.99
C GLU A 20 -5.27 -12.32 -3.95
N ILE A 21 -4.62 -12.24 -2.79
CA ILE A 21 -4.77 -13.19 -1.69
C ILE A 21 -6.11 -13.00 -0.98
N TYR A 22 -6.53 -11.75 -0.79
CA TYR A 22 -7.70 -11.37 0.00
C TYR A 22 -8.98 -11.21 -0.81
N ARG A 23 -9.08 -11.69 -2.06
CA ARG A 23 -10.34 -11.67 -2.85
C ARG A 23 -11.52 -12.19 -2.04
N MET A 24 -12.11 -11.32 -1.24
CA MET A 24 -13.14 -11.62 -0.28
C MET A 24 -14.38 -11.23 -1.03
N GLY A 25 -15.01 -12.22 -1.67
CA GLY A 25 -16.16 -12.03 -2.57
C GLY A 25 -17.39 -11.32 -1.98
N LYS A 26 -17.29 -10.72 -0.78
CA LYS A 26 -18.26 -9.85 -0.14
C LYS A 26 -17.93 -8.35 -0.18
N TRP A 27 -16.67 -7.96 -0.41
CA TRP A 27 -16.24 -6.56 -0.27
C TRP A 27 -15.96 -5.94 -1.65
N THR A 28 -16.16 -4.63 -1.79
CA THR A 28 -15.79 -3.95 -3.03
C THR A 28 -14.27 -3.79 -3.08
N LYS A 29 -13.71 -3.69 -4.30
CA LYS A 29 -12.27 -3.44 -4.48
C LYS A 29 -11.80 -2.19 -3.72
N GLU A 30 -12.65 -1.17 -3.59
CA GLU A 30 -12.30 0.06 -2.86
C GLU A 30 -12.22 -0.14 -1.35
N ASP A 31 -13.12 -0.96 -0.77
CA ASP A 31 -13.05 -1.33 0.65
C ASP A 31 -11.78 -2.13 0.94
N GLU A 32 -11.45 -3.10 0.07
CA GLU A 32 -10.24 -3.91 0.19
C GLU A 32 -8.98 -3.04 0.09
N ILE A 33 -8.91 -2.14 -0.89
CA ILE A 33 -7.80 -1.18 -1.06
C ILE A 33 -7.66 -0.30 0.19
N SER A 34 -8.77 0.20 0.75
CA SER A 34 -8.73 1.08 1.91
C SER A 34 -8.31 0.36 3.19
N LEU A 35 -8.68 -0.91 3.33
CA LEU A 35 -8.27 -1.75 4.45
C LEU A 35 -6.77 -2.07 4.38
N ILE A 36 -6.26 -2.45 3.20
CA ILE A 36 -4.83 -2.70 2.99
C ILE A 36 -4.03 -1.41 3.18
N TYR A 37 -4.51 -0.28 2.65
CA TYR A 37 -3.90 1.03 2.85
C TYR A 37 -3.76 1.38 4.34
N SER A 38 -4.86 1.26 5.10
CA SER A 38 -4.86 1.55 6.54
C SER A 38 -3.93 0.62 7.31
N LYS A 39 -3.81 -0.65 6.91
CA LYS A 39 -2.88 -1.59 7.51
C LYS A 39 -1.42 -1.17 7.27
N LEU A 40 -1.05 -0.91 6.02
CA LEU A 40 0.30 -0.48 5.65
C LEU A 40 0.66 0.88 6.28
N GLU A 41 -0.30 1.80 6.36
CA GLU A 41 -0.13 3.08 7.05
C GLU A 41 0.20 2.87 8.54
N ASN A 42 -0.55 2.00 9.24
CA ASN A 42 -0.27 1.68 10.63
C ASN A 42 1.10 1.03 10.81
N GLU A 43 1.50 0.12 9.91
CA GLU A 43 2.84 -0.50 9.96
C GLU A 43 3.94 0.56 9.79
N ILE A 44 3.79 1.52 8.87
CA ILE A 44 4.76 2.61 8.68
C ILE A 44 4.82 3.55 9.90
N LEU A 45 3.68 3.80 10.55
CA LEU A 45 3.60 4.73 11.68
C LEU A 45 4.10 4.13 12.99
N TYR A 46 3.81 2.85 13.26
CA TYR A 46 3.99 2.26 14.58
C TYR A 46 5.02 1.12 14.62
N ASP A 47 5.24 0.41 13.51
CA ASP A 47 6.11 -0.78 13.47
C ASP A 47 7.45 -0.48 12.77
N PHE A 48 7.44 0.43 11.79
CA PHE A 48 8.62 0.79 11.01
C PHE A 48 9.48 1.86 11.69
N VAL A 49 10.54 1.41 12.36
CA VAL A 49 11.54 2.29 12.99
C VAL A 49 12.45 2.90 11.92
N CYS A 50 12.21 4.16 11.59
CA CYS A 50 12.99 4.94 10.62
C CYS A 50 13.00 6.43 10.98
N ASP A 51 13.84 7.19 10.29
CA ASP A 51 13.81 8.66 10.35
C ASP A 51 12.46 9.20 9.87
N ASP A 52 12.02 10.30 10.50
CA ASP A 52 10.77 10.98 10.12
C ASP A 52 10.71 11.36 8.63
N LYS A 53 11.85 11.69 8.02
CA LYS A 53 11.92 11.97 6.58
C LYS A 53 11.54 10.75 5.74
N VAL A 54 12.07 9.58 6.10
CA VAL A 54 11.80 8.32 5.41
C VAL A 54 10.35 7.90 5.65
N ARG A 55 9.85 8.07 6.89
CA ARG A 55 8.44 7.80 7.23
C ARG A 55 7.48 8.63 6.35
N ILE A 56 7.71 9.94 6.26
CA ILE A 56 6.88 10.84 5.44
C ILE A 56 6.95 10.46 3.96
N GLU A 57 8.14 10.08 3.47
CA GLU A 57 8.31 9.64 2.09
C GLU A 57 7.56 8.33 1.82
N CYS A 58 7.66 7.34 2.71
CA CYS A 58 6.91 6.08 2.64
C CYS A 58 5.39 6.32 2.63
N LEU A 59 4.87 7.18 3.51
CA LEU A 59 3.44 7.52 3.54
C LEU A 59 2.97 8.19 2.24
N LYS A 60 3.79 9.12 1.69
CA LYS A 60 3.51 9.74 0.38
C LYS A 60 3.52 8.72 -0.74
N ASN A 61 4.49 7.82 -0.75
CA ASN A 61 4.61 6.77 -1.77
C ASN A 61 3.47 5.76 -1.67
N LEU A 62 3.03 5.41 -0.45
CA LEU A 62 1.85 4.58 -0.20
C LEU A 62 0.57 5.25 -0.70
N ALA A 63 0.37 6.54 -0.42
CA ALA A 63 -0.77 7.31 -0.93
C ALA A 63 -0.80 7.35 -2.46
N TYR A 64 0.37 7.55 -3.09
CA TYR A 64 0.49 7.54 -4.54
C TYR A 64 0.23 6.15 -5.13
N ALA A 65 0.73 5.08 -4.49
CA ALA A 65 0.47 3.70 -4.87
C ALA A 65 -1.03 3.38 -4.83
N ALA A 66 -1.71 3.70 -3.72
CA ALA A 66 -3.15 3.49 -3.57
C ALA A 66 -3.95 4.25 -4.63
N LYS A 67 -3.61 5.52 -4.88
CA LYS A 67 -4.22 6.31 -5.96
C LYS A 67 -4.03 5.62 -7.32
N ARG A 68 -2.80 5.18 -7.62
CA ARG A 68 -2.46 4.52 -8.88
C ARG A 68 -3.24 3.23 -9.09
N ILE A 69 -3.45 2.43 -8.04
CA ILE A 69 -4.28 1.20 -8.09
C ILE A 69 -5.75 1.56 -8.34
N ARG A 70 -6.28 2.60 -7.67
CA ARG A 70 -7.65 3.07 -7.89
C ARG A 70 -7.89 3.63 -9.30
N THR A 71 -6.87 4.25 -9.92
CA THR A 71 -7.01 4.84 -11.27
C THR A 71 -6.70 3.85 -12.40
N LYS A 72 -5.94 2.78 -12.14
CA LYS A 72 -5.75 1.71 -13.11
C LYS A 72 -6.90 0.71 -12.99
N GLU A 73 -7.94 0.94 -13.79
CA GLU A 73 -8.85 -0.14 -14.18
C GLU A 73 -8.04 -1.20 -14.93
N TYR A 74 -7.92 -2.39 -14.34
CA TYR A 74 -7.53 -3.62 -15.03
C TYR A 74 -8.79 -4.34 -15.49
#